data_AF-A0A800HB39-F1
#
_entry.id   AF-A0A800HB39-F1
#
_cell.length_a   1.000
_cell.length_b   1.000
_cell.length_c   1.000
_cell.angle_alpha   90.00
_cell.angle_beta   90.00
_cell.angle_gamma   90.00
#
_symmetry.space_group_name_H-M   'P 1'
#
loop_
_entity.id
_entity.type
_entity.pdbx_description
1 polymer ?
#
loop_
_entity_poly.entity_id
_entity_poly.type
_entity_poly.pdbx_seq_one_letter_code
_entity_poly.pdbx_strand_id
1 'polypeptide(L)'
;HVEIDADKSTAEAHDISEEVEYKLHGALGVEPTVHLDPVHPNDPLVQEVNKVLSLLRESDERIADIHDVRIVNTENHHVILFGINIQVGLSQKEIVSCTLNLENRLKEKFKNYEINIKVSPLHRF
;
A
#
# COMPACT_ATOMS: atom_id res chain seq x y z
N HIS A 1 -5.90 -2.64 10.60
CA HIS A 1 -6.20 -1.74 9.48
C HIS A 1 -6.77 -2.59 8.36
N VAL A 2 -7.88 -2.17 7.77
CA VAL A 2 -8.52 -2.87 6.65
C VAL A 2 -8.83 -1.85 5.57
N GLU A 3 -8.34 -2.11 4.36
CA GLU A 3 -8.71 -1.35 3.17
C GLU A 3 -10.09 -1.81 2.69
N ILE A 4 -10.99 -0.87 2.43
CA ILE A 4 -12.35 -1.14 1.97
C ILE A 4 -12.70 -0.30 0.75
N ASP A 5 -13.52 -0.84 -0.15
CA ASP A 5 -14.00 -0.06 -1.29
C ASP A 5 -14.77 1.18 -0.81
N ALA A 6 -14.29 2.36 -1.19
CA ALA A 6 -14.82 3.66 -0.82
C ALA A 6 -16.26 3.89 -1.31
N ASP A 7 -16.71 3.12 -2.30
CA ASP A 7 -18.08 3.17 -2.79
C ASP A 7 -19.08 2.42 -1.88
N LYS A 8 -18.61 1.68 -0.87
CA LYS A 8 -19.47 1.04 0.14
C LYS A 8 -20.09 2.06 1.08
N SER A 9 -21.32 1.79 1.50
CA SER A 9 -21.96 2.62 2.53
C SER A 9 -21.24 2.51 3.86
N THR A 10 -21.31 3.56 4.68
CA THR A 10 -20.73 3.56 6.04
C THR A 10 -21.29 2.43 6.90
N ALA A 11 -22.56 2.04 6.72
CA ALA A 11 -23.17 0.93 7.44
C ALA A 11 -22.55 -0.42 7.02
N GLU A 12 -22.42 -0.69 5.72
CA GLU A 12 -21.78 -1.93 5.25
C GLU A 12 -20.31 -2.00 5.69
N ALA A 13 -19.59 -0.87 5.66
CA ALA A 13 -18.21 -0.82 6.09
C ALA A 13 -18.07 -1.11 7.59
N HIS A 14 -18.99 -0.58 8.41
CA HIS A 14 -19.06 -0.86 9.84
C HIS A 14 -19.32 -2.36 10.11
N ASP A 15 -20.31 -2.95 9.43
CA ASP A 15 -20.65 -4.37 9.61
C ASP A 15 -19.46 -5.28 9.28
N ILE A 16 -18.72 -4.96 8.21
CA ILE A 16 -17.49 -5.69 7.85
C ILE A 16 -16.43 -5.52 8.96
N SER A 17 -16.27 -4.32 9.51
CA SER A 17 -15.33 -4.03 10.60
C SER A 17 -15.63 -4.86 11.84
N GLU A 18 -16.89 -4.87 12.30
CA GLU A 18 -17.33 -5.66 13.45
C GLU A 18 -17.15 -7.16 13.22
N GLU A 19 -17.42 -7.66 12.01
CA GLU A 19 -17.21 -9.07 11.68
C GLU A 19 -15.73 -9.46 11.80
N VAL A 20 -14.82 -8.59 11.36
CA VAL A 20 -13.37 -8.81 11.50
C VAL A 20 -12.96 -8.81 12.97
N GLU A 21 -13.44 -7.84 13.76
CA GLU A 21 -13.17 -7.77 15.20
C GLU A 21 -13.65 -9.02 15.94
N TYR A 22 -14.88 -9.47 15.66
CA TYR A 22 -15.47 -10.68 16.22
C TYR A 22 -14.64 -11.93 15.91
N LYS A 23 -14.22 -12.09 14.65
CA LYS A 23 -13.38 -13.24 14.22
C LYS A 23 -12.02 -13.22 14.91
N LEU A 24 -11.39 -12.06 15.00
CA LEU A 24 -10.09 -11.90 15.66
C LEU A 24 -10.19 -12.14 17.17
N HIS A 25 -11.26 -11.67 17.82
CA HIS A 25 -11.54 -11.96 19.22
C HIS A 25 -11.65 -13.46 19.46
N GLY A 26 -12.46 -14.16 18.66
CA GLY A 26 -12.62 -15.62 18.78
C GLY A 26 -11.34 -16.41 18.50
N ALA A 27 -10.51 -15.95 17.55
CA ALA A 27 -9.29 -16.64 17.16
C ALA A 27 -8.11 -16.41 18.12
N LEU A 28 -8.01 -15.20 18.71
CA LEU A 28 -6.81 -14.76 19.44
C LEU A 28 -7.08 -14.44 20.92
N GLY A 29 -8.35 -14.34 21.35
CA GLY A 29 -8.72 -13.98 22.71
C GLY A 29 -8.40 -12.53 23.08
N VAL A 30 -8.31 -11.63 22.10
CA VAL A 30 -8.01 -10.20 22.27
C VAL A 30 -9.24 -9.34 21.97
N GLU A 31 -9.24 -8.07 22.35
CA GLU A 31 -10.24 -7.07 21.94
C GLU A 31 -9.63 -6.13 20.90
N PRO A 32 -9.65 -6.48 19.61
CA PRO A 32 -9.06 -5.66 18.56
C PRO A 32 -9.96 -4.46 18.23
N THR A 33 -9.35 -3.37 17.76
CA THR A 33 -10.06 -2.26 17.12
C THR A 33 -9.65 -2.18 15.66
N VAL A 34 -10.62 -2.23 14.76
CA VAL A 34 -10.42 -2.17 13.31
C VAL A 34 -10.73 -0.76 12.83
N HIS A 35 -9.73 -0.15 12.19
CA HIS A 35 -9.90 1.09 11.44
C HIS A 35 -10.19 0.77 9.98
N LEU A 36 -11.21 1.43 9.43
CA LEU A 36 -11.56 1.43 8.01
C LEU A 36 -10.70 2.45 7.25
N ASP A 37 -10.10 2.03 6.14
CA ASP A 37 -9.45 2.93 5.19
C ASP A 37 -10.07 2.78 3.79
N PRO A 38 -10.87 3.77 3.35
CA PRO A 38 -11.52 3.71 2.05
C PRO A 38 -10.50 3.87 0.92
N VAL A 39 -10.55 2.95 -0.04
CA VAL A 39 -9.74 2.93 -1.26
C VAL A 39 -10.63 2.75 -2.48
N HIS A 40 -10.17 3.14 -3.68
CA HIS A 40 -10.91 2.95 -4.93
C HIS A 40 -10.28 1.81 -5.76
N PRO A 41 -10.55 0.53 -5.43
CA PRO A 41 -9.87 -0.60 -6.07
C PRO A 41 -10.26 -0.77 -7.54
N ASN A 42 -11.41 -0.22 -7.94
CA ASN A 42 -11.92 -0.25 -9.30
C ASN A 42 -11.49 0.95 -10.15
N ASP A 43 -10.77 1.92 -9.56
CA ASP A 43 -10.21 3.04 -10.31
C ASP A 43 -9.16 2.51 -11.32
N PRO A 44 -9.31 2.80 -12.64
CA PRO A 44 -8.40 2.27 -13.65
C PRO A 44 -6.93 2.65 -13.44
N LEU A 45 -6.67 3.84 -12.89
CA LEU A 45 -5.33 4.31 -12.59
C LEU A 45 -4.76 3.58 -11.37
N VAL A 46 -5.57 3.33 -10.34
CA VAL A 46 -5.17 2.49 -9.19
C VAL A 46 -4.80 1.08 -9.65
N GLN A 47 -5.61 0.46 -10.50
CA GLN A 47 -5.33 -0.86 -11.06
C GLN A 47 -4.04 -0.87 -11.89
N GLU A 48 -3.83 0.16 -12.71
CA GLU A 48 -2.63 0.26 -13.53
C GLU A 48 -1.36 0.44 -12.69
N VAL A 49 -1.39 1.29 -11.66
CA VAL A 49 -0.29 1.48 -10.72
C VAL A 49 -0.01 0.19 -9.97
N ASN A 50 -1.03 -0.47 -9.43
CA ASN A 50 -0.88 -1.75 -8.72
C ASN A 50 -0.25 -2.84 -9.59
N LYS A 51 -0.64 -2.92 -10.86
CA LYS A 51 -0.03 -3.85 -11.82
C LYS A 51 1.47 -3.57 -12.00
N VAL A 52 1.85 -2.30 -12.11
CA VAL A 52 3.25 -1.90 -12.29
C VAL A 52 4.06 -2.18 -11.02
N LEU A 53 3.52 -1.84 -9.84
CA LEU A 53 4.13 -2.14 -8.55
C LEU A 53 4.31 -3.64 -8.33
N SER A 54 3.34 -4.46 -8.73
CA SER A 54 3.45 -5.92 -8.64
C SER A 54 4.62 -6.45 -9.49
N LEU A 55 4.72 -5.99 -10.74
CA LEU A 55 5.83 -6.36 -11.63
C LEU A 55 7.19 -5.86 -11.11
N LEU A 56 7.22 -4.67 -10.49
CA LEU A 56 8.41 -4.10 -9.87
C LEU A 56 8.88 -4.98 -8.70
N ARG A 57 7.95 -5.35 -7.80
CA ARG A 57 8.21 -6.24 -6.67
C ARG A 57 8.74 -7.60 -7.13
N GLU A 58 8.11 -8.22 -8.12
CA GLU A 58 8.54 -9.51 -8.67
C GLU A 58 9.95 -9.47 -9.29
N SER A 59 10.36 -8.30 -9.77
CA SER A 59 11.67 -8.10 -10.40
C SER A 59 12.80 -7.69 -9.44
N ASP A 60 12.49 -7.35 -8.20
CA ASP A 60 13.46 -6.88 -7.21
C ASP A 60 13.25 -7.60 -5.87
N GLU A 61 14.02 -8.68 -5.69
CA GLU A 61 14.00 -9.55 -4.51
C GLU A 61 14.29 -8.84 -3.18
N ARG A 62 14.80 -7.59 -3.22
CA ARG A 62 14.95 -6.74 -2.04
C ARG A 62 13.62 -6.27 -1.45
N ILE A 63 12.53 -6.29 -2.24
CA ILE A 63 11.20 -5.85 -1.83
C ILE A 63 10.43 -7.08 -1.34
N ALA A 64 10.18 -7.13 -0.03
CA ALA A 64 9.37 -8.18 0.58
C ALA A 64 7.88 -8.00 0.25
N ASP A 65 7.39 -6.77 0.32
CA ASP A 65 5.97 -6.45 0.16
C ASP A 65 5.73 -4.98 -0.21
N ILE A 66 4.58 -4.67 -0.82
CA ILE A 66 4.10 -3.32 -1.15
C ILE A 66 2.68 -3.18 -0.61
N HIS A 67 2.40 -2.09 0.11
CA HIS A 67 1.12 -1.86 0.78
C HIS A 67 0.72 -0.37 0.75
N ASP A 68 -0.50 -0.06 1.19
CA ASP A 68 -1.05 1.29 1.34
C ASP A 68 -0.94 2.14 0.06
N VAL A 69 -1.29 1.55 -1.09
CA VAL A 69 -1.20 2.25 -2.40
C VAL A 69 -2.32 3.27 -2.51
N ARG A 70 -1.94 4.55 -2.53
CA ARG A 70 -2.86 5.68 -2.64
C ARG A 70 -2.49 6.57 -3.83
N ILE A 71 -3.50 7.00 -4.56
CA ILE A 71 -3.34 7.92 -5.67
C ILE A 71 -4.11 9.20 -5.37
N VAL A 72 -3.41 10.32 -5.41
CA VAL A 72 -3.99 11.66 -5.37
C VAL A 72 -4.00 12.18 -6.79
N ASN A 73 -5.18 12.35 -7.36
CA ASN A 73 -5.35 12.89 -8.70
C ASN A 73 -6.35 14.07 -8.65
N THR A 74 -5.82 15.24 -8.32
CA THR A 74 -6.58 16.51 -8.21
C THR A 74 -6.03 17.51 -9.23
N GLU A 75 -6.72 18.63 -9.43
CA GLU A 75 -6.28 19.68 -10.38
C GLU A 75 -4.84 20.19 -10.12
N ASN A 76 -4.41 20.20 -8.85
CA ASN A 76 -3.12 20.76 -8.44
C ASN A 76 -2.08 19.71 -8.01
N HIS A 77 -2.51 18.48 -7.71
CA HIS A 77 -1.63 17.44 -7.17
C HIS A 77 -1.89 16.11 -7.85
N HIS A 78 -0.82 15.54 -8.40
CA HIS A 78 -0.76 14.21 -8.98
C HIS A 78 0.31 13.42 -8.23
N VAL A 79 -0.07 12.60 -7.25
CA VAL A 79 0.87 11.90 -6.38
C VAL A 79 0.49 10.43 -6.28
N ILE A 80 1.48 9.55 -6.44
CA ILE A 80 1.39 8.12 -6.13
C ILE A 80 2.15 7.88 -4.82
N LEU A 81 1.44 7.41 -3.80
CA LEU A 81 1.98 7.09 -2.48
C LEU A 81 1.86 5.58 -2.24
N PHE A 82 2.90 4.98 -1.67
CA PHE A 82 2.84 3.59 -1.22
C PHE A 82 3.95 3.27 -0.21
N GLY A 83 3.70 2.25 0.61
CA GLY A 83 4.68 1.65 1.49
C GLY A 83 5.40 0.48 0.83
N ILE A 84 6.68 0.29 1.17
CA ILE A 84 7.41 -0.94 0.85
C ILE A 84 8.00 -1.55 2.13
N ASN A 85 7.90 -2.87 2.24
CA ASN A 85 8.70 -3.65 3.18
C ASN A 85 9.94 -4.17 2.45
N ILE A 86 11.10 -3.96 3.05
CA ILE A 86 12.39 -4.41 2.50
C ILE A 86 12.87 -5.67 3.22
N GLN A 87 13.62 -6.52 2.52
CA GLN A 87 14.27 -7.68 3.13
C GLN A 87 15.21 -7.29 4.26
N VAL A 88 15.32 -8.16 5.26
CA VAL A 88 16.22 -7.96 6.40
C VAL A 88 17.68 -8.06 5.96
N GLY A 89 18.53 -7.17 6.47
CA GLY A 89 19.97 -7.23 6.24
C GLY A 89 20.49 -6.33 5.11
N LEU A 90 19.60 -5.58 4.44
CA LEU A 90 20.01 -4.58 3.46
C LEU A 90 20.66 -3.35 4.12
N SER A 91 21.74 -2.87 3.51
CA SER A 91 22.38 -1.61 3.87
C SER A 91 21.56 -0.41 3.42
N GLN A 92 21.79 0.76 4.04
CA GLN A 92 21.13 2.01 3.63
C GLN A 92 21.33 2.33 2.13
N LYS A 93 22.50 1.99 1.58
CA LYS A 93 22.80 2.21 0.16
C LYS A 93 21.95 1.30 -0.74
N GLU A 94 21.72 0.05 -0.35
CA GLU A 94 20.88 -0.88 -1.08
C GLU A 94 19.41 -0.43 -1.04
N ILE A 95 18.95 0.05 0.12
CA ILE A 95 17.60 0.60 0.29
C ILE A 95 17.41 1.82 -0.63
N VAL A 96 18.34 2.78 -0.58
CA VAL A 96 18.27 3.98 -1.44
C VAL A 96 18.29 3.63 -2.92
N SER A 97 19.14 2.68 -3.33
CA SER A 97 19.17 2.26 -4.74
C SER A 97 17.90 1.50 -5.17
N CYS A 98 17.26 0.76 -4.26
CA CYS A 98 15.96 0.13 -4.49
C CYS A 98 14.86 1.19 -4.68
N THR A 99 14.75 2.16 -3.77
CA THR A 99 13.74 3.22 -3.86
C THR A 99 13.92 4.09 -5.12
N LEU A 100 15.17 4.41 -5.49
CA LEU A 100 15.45 5.15 -6.71
C LEU A 100 15.08 4.36 -7.97
N ASN A 101 15.28 3.04 -7.97
CA ASN A 101 14.87 2.19 -9.10
C ASN A 101 13.34 2.20 -9.27
N LEU A 102 12.60 2.02 -8.17
CA LEU A 102 11.14 2.08 -8.13
C LEU A 102 10.63 3.43 -8.64
N GLU A 103 11.17 4.52 -8.10
CA GLU A 103 10.80 5.89 -8.47
C GLU A 103 11.02 6.13 -9.97
N ASN A 104 12.19 5.75 -10.51
CA ASN A 104 12.49 5.95 -11.92
C ASN A 104 11.54 5.16 -12.84
N ARG A 105 11.33 3.87 -12.55
CA ARG A 105 10.43 3.01 -13.36
C ARG A 105 8.98 3.49 -13.30
N LEU A 106 8.53 4.01 -12.17
CA LEU A 106 7.21 4.62 -12.06
C LEU A 106 7.14 5.94 -12.84
N LYS A 107 8.15 6.81 -12.74
CA LYS A 107 8.21 8.08 -13.48
C LYS A 107 8.28 7.89 -14.99
N GLU A 108 8.88 6.82 -15.49
CA GLU A 108 8.88 6.50 -16.92
C GLU A 108 7.46 6.32 -17.47
N LYS A 109 6.58 5.72 -16.67
CA LYS A 109 5.20 5.41 -17.04
C LYS A 109 4.20 6.50 -16.62
N PHE A 110 4.38 7.08 -15.45
CA PHE A 110 3.50 8.06 -14.82
C PHE A 110 4.21 9.42 -14.72
N LYS A 111 4.62 9.99 -15.86
CA LYS A 111 5.51 11.17 -15.95
C LYS A 111 5.03 12.42 -15.19
N ASN A 112 3.72 12.57 -15.02
CA ASN A 112 3.11 13.73 -14.37
C ASN A 112 2.85 13.51 -12.88
N TYR A 113 3.24 12.35 -12.32
CA TYR A 113 3.03 12.03 -10.92
C TYR A 113 4.31 12.17 -10.11
N GLU A 114 4.19 12.83 -8.96
CA GLU A 114 5.17 12.70 -7.89
C GLU A 114 5.05 11.32 -7.25
N ILE A 115 6.19 10.71 -6.90
CA ILE A 115 6.24 9.37 -6.31
C ILE A 115 6.73 9.51 -4.87
N ASN A 116 5.92 9.08 -3.90
CA ASN A 116 6.26 9.11 -2.48
C ASN A 116 6.30 7.69 -1.92
N ILE A 117 7.51 7.23 -1.59
CA ILE A 117 7.76 5.86 -1.14
C ILE A 117 8.09 5.88 0.35
N LYS A 118 7.25 5.25 1.16
CA LYS A 118 7.53 5.04 2.58
C LYS A 118 8.23 3.69 2.77
N VAL A 119 9.47 3.69 3.21
CA VAL A 119 10.20 2.45 3.51
C VAL A 119 9.93 2.05 4.95
N SER A 120 9.37 0.85 5.11
CA SER A 120 9.14 0.22 6.41
C SER A 120 10.15 -0.92 6.59
N PRO A 121 10.97 -0.93 7.66
CA PRO A 121 11.76 -2.10 7.98
C PRO A 121 10.82 -3.23 8.40
N LEU A 122 11.09 -4.45 7.90
CA LEU A 122 10.48 -5.68 8.42
C LEU A 122 10.68 -5.67 9.94
N HIS A 123 9.58 -5.55 10.68
CA HIS A 123 9.61 -5.29 12.12
C HIS A 123 10.46 -6.35 12.80
N ARG A 124 11.58 -5.93 13.42
CA ARG A 124 12.28 -6.74 14.40
C ARG A 124 11.42 -6.71 15.66
N PHE A 125 10.57 -7.72 15.80
CA PHE A 125 10.02 -8.09 17.11
C PHE A 125 11.11 -8.78 17.94
#